data_AF-A0A4Q5QI72-F1
#
_entry.id   AF-A0A4Q5QI72-F1
#
_cell.length_a   1.000
_cell.length_b   1.000
_cell.length_c   1.000
_cell.angle_alpha   90.00
_cell.angle_beta   90.00
_cell.angle_gamma   90.00
#
_symmetry.space_group_name_H-M   'P 1'
#
loop_
_entity.id
_entity.type
_entity.pdbx_description
1 polymer ?
#
loop_
_entity_poly.entity_id
_entity_poly.type
_entity_poly.pdbx_seq_one_letter_code
_entity_poly.pdbx_strand_id
1 'polypeptide(L)'
;NGKLVLVNDGVSADGGDHGCYSPFVNAAAVSGNIAFIQRGGCPQLTTLNPRANNAFATKVKRAQANGATGVIVFDSLGTTTTLTSFVGTDTVGIRIPAIFISGADGFKLRAAMLGGATLNGSAALGATLADLDGSFDSGVMSHEFGHGVTNRLTGGPAAAGCLNSTTGNQTMGEGWSDFFGLWLTTKPGSIGSTPRYVGAYDLAETVATGPGFRRQPYTTDMTKNTYTYAQLSTGAGQYTETHDVGEVWCTVLWDLNWQFIYKYGYNPDFYSSTGGNNKALQLVLDGCKLQVCNPGFLDGRDALLRADSATNRAANADLIWAVFARRGMGYSAVQGPRT
;
A
#
# COMPACT_ATOMS: atom_id res chain seq x y z
N ASN A 1 14.22 0.21 -28.60
CA ASN A 1 15.53 -0.49 -28.75
C ASN A 1 16.63 0.53 -28.67
N GLY A 2 17.72 0.23 -27.98
CA GLY A 2 18.87 1.12 -27.88
C GLY A 2 20.03 0.47 -27.12
N LYS A 3 21.22 1.06 -27.24
CA LYS A 3 22.37 0.66 -26.43
C LYS A 3 22.12 1.08 -24.98
N LEU A 4 22.50 0.25 -24.01
CA LEU A 4 22.57 0.69 -22.61
C LEU A 4 23.81 1.58 -22.45
N VAL A 5 23.63 2.74 -21.83
CA VAL A 5 24.68 3.73 -21.61
C VAL A 5 24.70 4.11 -20.14
N LEU A 6 25.78 3.75 -19.45
CA LEU A 6 26.00 4.12 -18.05
C LEU A 6 26.11 5.64 -18.02
N VAL A 7 25.23 6.31 -17.28
CA VAL A 7 25.24 7.77 -17.22
C VAL A 7 26.52 8.26 -16.56
N ASN A 8 26.96 9.44 -16.93
CA ASN A 8 28.00 10.17 -16.22
C ASN A 8 27.51 11.58 -15.98
N ASP A 9 27.03 11.84 -14.76
CA ASP A 9 26.57 13.15 -14.31
C ASP A 9 27.71 14.10 -13.90
N GLY A 10 28.95 13.61 -13.85
CA GLY A 10 30.15 14.38 -13.51
C GLY A 10 30.27 14.81 -12.05
N VAL A 11 29.32 14.46 -11.17
CA VAL A 11 29.29 14.97 -9.80
C VAL A 11 29.07 13.89 -8.73
N SER A 12 28.52 12.75 -9.11
CA SER A 12 28.24 11.66 -8.17
C SER A 12 29.42 10.73 -8.00
N ALA A 13 29.37 9.91 -6.94
CA ALA A 13 30.28 8.80 -6.74
C ALA A 13 30.20 7.78 -7.89
N ASP A 14 31.01 6.73 -7.81
CA ASP A 14 30.95 5.57 -8.72
C ASP A 14 31.11 5.90 -10.21
N GLY A 15 31.77 7.02 -10.53
CA GLY A 15 31.99 7.48 -11.91
C GLY A 15 30.84 8.32 -12.47
N GLY A 16 29.95 8.82 -11.62
CA GLY A 16 28.85 9.70 -12.01
C GLY A 16 27.59 8.96 -12.46
N ASP A 17 27.44 7.68 -12.12
CA ASP A 17 26.37 6.80 -12.61
C ASP A 17 25.00 6.99 -11.93
N HIS A 18 24.84 8.01 -11.10
CA HIS A 18 23.62 8.25 -10.32
C HIS A 18 22.66 9.25 -10.98
N GLY A 19 23.03 9.98 -12.03
CA GLY A 19 22.11 10.92 -12.71
C GLY A 19 21.69 12.12 -11.84
N CYS A 20 22.57 12.57 -10.96
CA CYS A 20 22.34 13.62 -9.98
C CYS A 20 22.54 15.05 -10.49
N TYR A 21 23.06 15.21 -11.70
CA TYR A 21 23.24 16.50 -12.34
C TYR A 21 22.94 16.40 -13.84
N SER A 22 22.61 17.53 -14.45
CA SER A 22 22.37 17.64 -15.89
C SER A 22 22.90 19.00 -16.36
N PRO A 23 23.50 19.11 -17.56
CA PRO A 23 23.68 18.05 -18.55
C PRO A 23 24.65 16.95 -18.09
N PHE A 24 24.46 15.73 -18.61
CA PHE A 24 25.41 14.64 -18.40
C PHE A 24 26.70 14.92 -19.18
N VAL A 25 27.85 14.58 -18.59
CA VAL A 25 29.16 14.67 -19.25
C VAL A 25 29.17 13.84 -20.54
N ASN A 26 28.49 12.69 -20.53
CA ASN A 26 28.35 11.81 -21.68
C ASN A 26 26.98 11.93 -22.38
N ALA A 27 26.34 13.10 -22.36
CA ALA A 27 25.03 13.34 -22.99
C ALA A 27 24.96 12.87 -24.45
N ALA A 28 26.04 13.07 -25.22
CA ALA A 28 26.10 12.63 -26.62
C ALA A 28 26.00 11.10 -26.78
N ALA A 29 26.52 10.32 -25.83
CA ALA A 29 26.39 8.87 -25.84
C ALA A 29 24.98 8.42 -25.42
N VAL A 30 24.38 9.14 -24.48
CA VAL A 30 23.03 8.86 -23.96
C VAL A 30 21.93 9.19 -24.98
N SER A 31 22.12 10.24 -25.79
CA SER A 31 21.15 10.66 -26.80
C SER A 31 20.79 9.52 -27.77
N GLY A 32 19.50 9.24 -27.92
CA GLY A 32 18.97 8.14 -28.73
C GLY A 32 19.02 6.75 -28.08
N ASN A 33 19.66 6.63 -26.90
CA ASN A 33 19.94 5.35 -26.24
C ASN A 33 19.25 5.22 -24.88
N ILE A 34 19.45 4.08 -24.21
CA ILE A 34 18.86 3.78 -22.90
C ILE A 34 19.84 4.22 -21.81
N ALA A 35 19.44 5.16 -20.97
CA ALA A 35 20.23 5.59 -19.82
C ALA A 35 20.22 4.50 -18.74
N PHE A 36 21.39 4.06 -18.30
CA PHE A 36 21.59 3.07 -17.26
C PHE A 36 22.12 3.77 -16.00
N ILE A 37 21.34 3.73 -14.93
CA ILE A 37 21.53 4.59 -13.75
C ILE A 37 21.56 3.74 -12.47
N GLN A 38 22.56 3.96 -11.62
CA GLN A 38 22.58 3.41 -10.27
C GLN A 38 21.62 4.19 -9.37
N ARG A 39 20.79 3.47 -8.62
CA ARG A 39 20.02 4.03 -7.52
C ARG A 39 20.98 4.62 -6.48
N GLY A 40 20.62 5.77 -5.93
CA GLY A 40 21.38 6.42 -4.89
C GLY A 40 20.89 7.83 -4.66
N GLY A 41 21.06 8.32 -3.43
CA GLY A 41 20.73 9.70 -3.09
C GLY A 41 21.64 10.66 -3.88
N CYS A 42 21.08 11.78 -4.32
CA CYS A 42 21.82 12.87 -4.95
C CYS A 42 22.04 13.98 -3.90
N PRO A 43 23.21 14.06 -3.24
CA PRO A 43 23.43 15.02 -2.15
C PRO A 43 23.31 16.48 -2.61
N GLN A 44 23.46 16.76 -3.90
CA GLN A 44 23.27 18.10 -4.48
C GLN A 44 21.78 18.51 -4.59
N LEU A 45 20.83 17.58 -4.38
CA LEU A 45 19.39 17.85 -4.33
C LEU A 45 18.89 18.16 -2.90
N THR A 46 19.80 18.47 -1.97
CA THR A 46 19.54 18.62 -0.52
C THR A 46 18.74 19.86 -0.10
N THR A 47 18.29 20.73 -1.02
CA THR A 47 17.26 21.72 -0.70
C THR A 47 15.89 21.09 -0.46
N LEU A 48 15.75 19.78 -0.73
CA LEU A 48 14.65 18.93 -0.28
C LEU A 48 15.18 17.98 0.82
N ASN A 49 15.40 18.50 2.03
CA ASN A 49 15.67 17.66 3.21
C ASN A 49 14.33 17.02 3.65
N PRO A 50 14.25 15.69 3.92
CA PRO A 50 15.35 14.80 4.27
C PRO A 50 15.81 13.84 3.18
N ARG A 51 17.09 13.47 3.29
CA ARG A 51 17.95 12.46 2.64
C ARG A 51 17.36 11.18 1.99
N ALA A 52 16.05 10.99 1.82
CA ALA A 52 15.47 9.66 1.60
C ALA A 52 14.93 9.35 0.19
N ASN A 53 14.77 10.32 -0.73
CA ASN A 53 14.27 9.97 -2.06
C ASN A 53 15.42 9.80 -3.06
N ASN A 54 15.45 8.69 -3.77
CA ASN A 54 16.29 8.53 -4.96
C ASN A 54 15.94 9.56 -6.05
N ALA A 55 14.94 10.41 -5.84
CA ALA A 55 14.44 11.36 -6.84
C ALA A 55 14.27 10.70 -8.22
N PHE A 56 13.65 9.51 -8.25
CA PHE A 56 13.55 8.70 -9.47
C PHE A 56 13.00 9.51 -10.64
N ALA A 57 11.92 10.25 -10.40
CA ALA A 57 11.32 11.13 -11.40
C ALA A 57 12.33 12.16 -11.95
N THR A 58 13.11 12.79 -11.08
CA THR A 58 14.16 13.75 -11.47
C THR A 58 15.29 13.09 -12.26
N LYS A 59 15.76 11.90 -11.85
CA LYS A 59 16.80 11.15 -12.59
C LYS A 59 16.31 10.79 -14.00
N VAL A 60 15.09 10.28 -14.11
CA VAL A 60 14.47 9.94 -15.40
C VAL A 60 14.28 11.19 -16.26
N LYS A 61 13.82 12.30 -15.68
CA LYS A 61 13.65 13.57 -16.39
C LYS A 61 14.97 14.12 -16.92
N ARG A 62 16.06 13.98 -16.16
CA ARG A 62 17.41 14.38 -16.61
C ARG A 62 17.91 13.52 -17.74
N ALA A 63 17.74 12.20 -17.67
CA ALA A 63 18.06 11.31 -18.78
C ALA A 63 17.28 11.69 -20.05
N GLN A 64 15.98 11.97 -19.92
CA GLN A 64 15.14 12.49 -21.00
C GLN A 64 15.67 13.80 -21.58
N ALA A 65 16.07 14.75 -20.73
CA ALA A 65 16.64 16.03 -21.16
C ALA A 65 18.00 15.86 -21.88
N ASN A 66 18.72 14.77 -21.61
CA ASN A 66 19.95 14.38 -22.32
C ASN A 66 19.67 13.46 -23.52
N GLY A 67 18.41 13.35 -23.97
CA GLY A 67 18.02 12.65 -25.19
C GLY A 67 17.84 11.14 -25.05
N ALA A 68 17.84 10.60 -23.83
CA ALA A 68 17.58 9.17 -23.63
C ALA A 68 16.19 8.78 -24.17
N THR A 69 16.09 7.60 -24.77
CA THR A 69 14.82 7.03 -25.26
C THR A 69 14.16 6.08 -24.26
N GLY A 70 14.86 5.75 -23.17
CA GLY A 70 14.38 4.99 -22.03
C GLY A 70 15.38 5.00 -20.89
N VAL A 71 14.97 4.56 -19.71
CA VAL A 71 15.81 4.52 -18.51
C VAL A 71 15.71 3.15 -17.84
N ILE A 72 16.86 2.62 -17.41
CA ILE A 72 16.93 1.47 -16.50
C ILE A 72 17.65 1.95 -15.25
N VAL A 73 16.98 1.84 -14.11
CA VAL A 73 17.56 2.12 -12.80
C VAL A 73 17.83 0.79 -12.09
N PHE A 74 19.02 0.58 -11.55
CA PHE A 74 19.32 -0.62 -10.76
C PHE A 74 19.59 -0.27 -9.30
N ASP A 75 19.34 -1.22 -8.39
CA ASP A 75 19.49 -0.98 -6.96
C ASP A 75 20.94 -0.66 -6.54
N SER A 76 21.09 0.04 -5.42
CA SER A 76 22.40 0.53 -4.95
C SER A 76 23.25 -0.55 -4.27
N LEU A 77 22.68 -1.73 -4.04
CA LEU A 77 23.31 -2.84 -3.34
C LEU A 77 23.40 -4.06 -4.26
N GLY A 78 24.61 -4.47 -4.63
CA GLY A 78 24.85 -5.58 -5.57
C GLY A 78 24.34 -6.95 -5.12
N THR A 79 23.84 -7.10 -3.89
CA THR A 79 23.27 -8.34 -3.37
C THR A 79 21.74 -8.41 -3.46
N THR A 80 21.05 -7.32 -3.81
CA THR A 80 19.58 -7.34 -3.82
C THR A 80 19.05 -8.07 -5.04
N THR A 81 18.08 -8.94 -4.78
CA THR A 81 17.33 -9.71 -5.78
C THR A 81 15.88 -9.25 -5.90
N THR A 82 15.41 -8.44 -4.95
CA THR A 82 14.07 -7.86 -4.94
C THR A 82 14.01 -6.60 -5.78
N LEU A 83 12.85 -6.33 -6.37
CA LEU A 83 12.57 -5.10 -7.09
C LEU A 83 12.08 -4.02 -6.13
N THR A 84 12.43 -2.77 -6.41
CA THR A 84 11.82 -1.60 -5.76
C THR A 84 10.97 -0.88 -6.79
N SER A 85 9.74 -0.53 -6.43
CA SER A 85 8.89 0.29 -7.30
C SER A 85 9.43 1.72 -7.39
N PHE A 86 9.29 2.34 -8.56
CA PHE A 86 9.42 3.79 -8.62
C PHE A 86 8.32 4.42 -7.78
N VAL A 87 8.72 5.16 -6.74
CA VAL A 87 7.79 5.88 -5.87
C VAL A 87 7.71 7.35 -6.27
N GLY A 88 6.53 7.94 -6.11
CA GLY A 88 6.25 9.36 -6.37
C GLY A 88 5.51 9.62 -7.67
N THR A 89 4.84 10.78 -7.73
CA THR A 89 4.08 11.23 -8.91
C THR A 89 5.00 11.91 -9.91
N ASP A 90 4.79 11.67 -11.21
CA ASP A 90 5.43 12.49 -12.26
C ASP A 90 4.86 13.91 -12.25
N THR A 91 5.58 14.83 -11.60
CA THR A 91 5.31 16.27 -11.63
C THR A 91 6.25 17.03 -12.57
N VAL A 92 7.15 16.31 -13.26
CA VAL A 92 8.27 16.91 -14.02
C VAL A 92 8.18 16.63 -15.53
N GLY A 93 7.15 15.91 -15.98
CA GLY A 93 6.82 15.69 -17.38
C GLY A 93 7.71 14.64 -18.04
N ILE A 94 7.74 13.45 -17.45
CA ILE A 94 8.41 12.25 -17.99
C ILE A 94 7.58 11.67 -19.13
N ARG A 95 8.21 11.39 -20.25
CA ARG A 95 7.59 10.89 -21.50
C ARG A 95 8.34 9.72 -22.11
N ILE A 96 9.34 9.18 -21.40
CA ILE A 96 10.10 8.00 -21.79
C ILE A 96 9.87 6.89 -20.77
N PRO A 97 9.89 5.61 -21.19
CA PRO A 97 9.74 4.49 -20.27
C PRO A 97 10.92 4.41 -19.30
N ALA A 98 10.64 4.03 -18.05
CA ALA A 98 11.64 3.74 -17.04
C ALA A 98 11.32 2.40 -16.39
N ILE A 99 12.33 1.55 -16.18
CA ILE A 99 12.19 0.28 -15.45
C ILE A 99 13.23 0.19 -14.33
N PHE A 100 12.90 -0.53 -13.26
CA PHE A 100 13.81 -0.85 -12.17
C PHE A 100 14.28 -2.29 -12.27
N ILE A 101 15.56 -2.56 -12.01
CA ILE A 101 16.11 -3.91 -11.92
C ILE A 101 16.85 -4.14 -10.60
N SER A 102 17.02 -5.41 -10.25
CA SER A 102 17.75 -5.83 -9.05
C SER A 102 19.19 -5.30 -9.04
N GLY A 103 19.78 -5.11 -7.86
CA GLY A 103 21.20 -4.77 -7.77
C GLY A 103 22.09 -5.90 -8.29
N ALA A 104 21.71 -7.16 -8.02
CA ALA A 104 22.47 -8.32 -8.49
C ALA A 104 22.64 -8.35 -10.02
N ASP A 105 21.62 -7.97 -10.79
CA ASP A 105 21.72 -7.89 -12.25
C ASP A 105 22.32 -6.56 -12.70
N GLY A 106 21.96 -5.46 -12.02
CA GLY A 106 22.50 -4.13 -12.30
C GLY A 106 24.01 -4.06 -12.27
N PHE A 107 24.62 -4.58 -11.19
CA PHE A 107 26.08 -4.57 -11.03
C PHE A 107 26.79 -5.49 -12.04
N LYS A 108 26.17 -6.60 -12.48
CA LYS A 108 26.72 -7.45 -13.56
C LYS A 108 26.76 -6.69 -14.89
N LEU A 109 25.65 -6.04 -15.26
CA LEU A 109 25.55 -5.25 -16.49
C LEU A 109 26.52 -4.06 -16.45
N ARG A 110 26.61 -3.35 -15.31
CA ARG A 110 27.57 -2.27 -15.07
C ARG A 110 29.01 -2.74 -15.30
N ALA A 111 29.40 -3.86 -14.68
CA ALA A 111 30.75 -4.39 -14.83
C ALA A 111 31.07 -4.74 -16.29
N ALA A 112 30.13 -5.36 -17.01
CA ALA A 112 30.30 -5.66 -18.43
C ALA A 112 30.51 -4.39 -19.28
N MET A 113 29.73 -3.33 -19.02
CA MET A 113 29.85 -2.04 -19.74
C MET A 113 31.19 -1.34 -19.45
N LEU A 114 31.64 -1.34 -18.19
CA LEU A 114 32.95 -0.82 -17.80
C LEU A 114 34.11 -1.66 -18.38
N GLY A 115 33.89 -2.95 -18.61
CA GLY A 115 34.78 -3.84 -19.36
C GLY A 115 34.75 -3.64 -20.88
N GLY A 116 33.97 -2.69 -21.39
CA GLY A 116 33.89 -2.35 -22.82
C GLY A 116 32.82 -3.11 -23.61
N ALA A 117 32.01 -3.96 -22.96
CA ALA A 117 30.92 -4.65 -23.65
C ALA A 117 29.86 -3.66 -24.15
N THR A 118 29.35 -3.89 -25.37
CA THR A 118 28.18 -3.17 -25.88
C THR A 118 26.93 -4.00 -25.59
N LEU A 119 26.10 -3.50 -24.69
CA LEU A 119 24.83 -4.11 -24.31
C LEU A 119 23.69 -3.40 -25.01
N ASN A 120 22.80 -4.15 -25.67
CA ASN A 120 21.61 -3.61 -26.32
C ASN A 120 20.36 -4.08 -25.59
N GLY A 121 19.40 -3.18 -25.41
CA GLY A 121 18.12 -3.46 -24.78
C GLY A 121 16.95 -3.10 -25.70
N SER A 122 15.87 -3.83 -25.57
CA SER A 122 14.58 -3.56 -26.22
C SER A 122 13.48 -3.67 -25.19
N ALA A 123 12.59 -2.68 -25.14
CA ALA A 123 11.30 -2.86 -24.52
C ALA A 123 10.39 -3.53 -25.56
N ALA A 124 9.83 -4.68 -25.23
CA ALA A 124 8.81 -5.34 -26.01
C ALA A 124 7.54 -5.38 -25.16
N LEU A 125 6.41 -5.01 -25.75
CA LEU A 125 5.10 -5.33 -25.20
C LEU A 125 4.89 -6.84 -25.42
N GLY A 126 5.16 -7.65 -24.40
CA GLY A 126 5.07 -9.12 -24.44
C GLY A 126 4.03 -9.65 -23.45
N ALA A 127 3.40 -10.77 -23.78
CA ALA A 127 2.24 -11.37 -23.10
C ALA A 127 2.49 -11.94 -21.68
N THR A 128 3.56 -11.56 -21.00
CA THR A 128 3.87 -12.04 -19.63
C THR A 128 4.19 -10.85 -18.74
N LEU A 129 3.29 -10.66 -17.78
CA LEU A 129 3.01 -9.43 -17.04
C LEU A 129 2.33 -8.39 -17.95
N ALA A 130 1.02 -8.56 -18.15
CA ALA A 130 0.21 -7.38 -18.44
C ALA A 130 0.59 -6.32 -17.41
N ASP A 131 0.84 -5.10 -17.87
CA ASP A 131 0.91 -3.93 -17.00
C ASP A 131 -0.51 -3.77 -16.42
N LEU A 132 -0.78 -4.50 -15.34
CA LEU A 132 -2.08 -4.54 -14.70
C LEU A 132 -2.17 -3.27 -13.88
N ASP A 133 -2.69 -2.23 -14.54
CA ASP A 133 -2.95 -0.94 -13.93
C ASP A 133 -3.93 -1.14 -12.77
N GLY A 134 -3.47 -0.89 -11.54
CA GLY A 134 -4.27 -1.09 -10.32
C GLY A 134 -5.50 -0.20 -10.23
N SER A 135 -5.62 0.80 -11.11
CA SER A 135 -6.87 1.54 -11.30
C SER A 135 -8.03 0.65 -11.76
N PHE A 136 -7.74 -0.53 -12.33
CA PHE A 136 -8.74 -1.54 -12.68
C PHE A 136 -9.06 -2.50 -11.52
N ASP A 137 -8.28 -2.53 -10.43
CA ASP A 137 -8.66 -3.23 -9.20
C ASP A 137 -9.55 -2.31 -8.35
N SER A 138 -10.86 -2.56 -8.39
CA SER A 138 -11.84 -1.80 -7.60
C SER A 138 -11.61 -1.90 -6.09
N GLY A 139 -10.98 -2.98 -5.60
CA GLY A 139 -10.61 -3.12 -4.20
C GLY A 139 -9.51 -2.13 -3.81
N VAL A 140 -8.47 -2.00 -4.64
CA VAL A 140 -7.38 -1.03 -4.43
C VAL A 140 -7.88 0.40 -4.53
N MET A 141 -8.64 0.74 -5.57
CA MET A 141 -9.17 2.11 -5.70
C MET A 141 -10.06 2.52 -4.52
N SER A 142 -10.83 1.58 -3.99
CA SER A 142 -11.67 1.82 -2.81
C SER A 142 -10.86 1.93 -1.53
N HIS A 143 -9.77 1.18 -1.41
CA HIS A 143 -8.82 1.27 -0.31
C HIS A 143 -8.22 2.68 -0.25
N GLU A 144 -7.67 3.16 -1.36
CA GLU A 144 -7.06 4.51 -1.43
C GLU A 144 -8.08 5.62 -1.11
N PHE A 145 -9.31 5.48 -1.60
CA PHE A 145 -10.39 6.40 -1.25
C PHE A 145 -10.76 6.32 0.25
N GLY A 146 -10.70 5.13 0.83
CA GLY A 146 -10.89 4.85 2.25
C GLY A 146 -9.95 5.65 3.15
N HIS A 147 -8.70 5.90 2.75
CA HIS A 147 -7.80 6.79 3.48
C HIS A 147 -8.34 8.22 3.56
N GLY A 148 -8.86 8.75 2.45
CA GLY A 148 -9.46 10.08 2.41
C GLY A 148 -10.66 10.21 3.33
N VAL A 149 -11.53 9.19 3.33
CA VAL A 149 -12.71 9.12 4.21
C VAL A 149 -12.28 9.08 5.68
N THR A 150 -11.42 8.13 6.05
CA THR A 150 -11.08 7.86 7.46
C THR A 150 -10.26 8.99 8.09
N ASN A 151 -9.32 9.59 7.35
CA ASN A 151 -8.57 10.75 7.84
C ASN A 151 -9.46 11.98 8.02
N ARG A 152 -10.51 12.17 7.21
CA ARG A 152 -11.43 13.31 7.38
C ARG A 152 -12.45 13.12 8.48
N LEU A 153 -12.85 11.88 8.76
CA LEU A 153 -13.82 11.60 9.83
C LEU A 153 -13.15 11.54 11.21
N THR A 154 -11.95 10.96 11.29
CA THR A 154 -11.25 10.76 12.57
C THR A 154 -10.71 12.06 13.13
N GLY A 155 -11.04 12.38 14.39
CA GLY A 155 -10.61 13.62 15.02
C GLY A 155 -11.27 14.89 14.47
N GLY A 156 -12.17 14.75 13.49
CA GLY A 156 -12.93 15.83 12.86
C GLY A 156 -12.32 16.35 11.55
N PRO A 157 -13.13 17.04 10.71
CA PRO A 157 -12.76 17.37 9.33
C PRO A 157 -11.58 18.32 9.17
N ALA A 158 -11.21 19.06 10.23
CA ALA A 158 -10.05 19.95 10.25
C ALA A 158 -8.74 19.24 10.66
N ALA A 159 -8.78 17.97 11.08
CA ALA A 159 -7.66 17.24 11.64
C ALA A 159 -7.33 15.96 10.85
N ALA A 160 -6.83 16.11 9.62
CA ALA A 160 -6.54 14.99 8.70
C ALA A 160 -5.27 14.17 9.01
N GLY A 161 -4.67 14.33 10.20
CA GLY A 161 -3.43 13.65 10.60
C GLY A 161 -3.61 12.64 11.73
N CYS A 162 -4.85 12.29 12.07
CA CYS A 162 -5.18 11.52 13.27
C CYS A 162 -5.02 9.99 13.13
N LEU A 163 -4.63 9.50 11.94
CA LEU A 163 -4.40 8.08 11.66
C LEU A 163 -2.96 7.84 11.16
N ASN A 164 -2.00 8.44 11.85
CA ASN A 164 -0.59 8.38 11.48
C ASN A 164 0.17 7.35 12.33
N SER A 165 0.86 6.40 11.67
CA SER A 165 1.67 5.38 12.33
C SER A 165 2.88 5.94 13.09
N THR A 166 3.36 7.13 12.77
CA THR A 166 4.48 7.79 13.49
C THR A 166 4.09 8.30 14.88
N THR A 167 2.79 8.44 15.15
CA THR A 167 2.24 8.89 16.43
C THR A 167 1.30 7.86 17.06
N GLY A 168 1.28 6.65 16.52
CA GLY A 168 0.19 5.69 16.66
C GLY A 168 0.58 4.25 16.30
N ASN A 169 1.13 3.46 17.22
CA ASN A 169 1.57 2.07 16.93
C ASN A 169 0.41 1.10 16.62
N GLN A 170 -0.82 1.48 16.96
CA GLN A 170 -2.04 0.72 16.68
C GLN A 170 -2.96 1.48 15.71
N THR A 171 -2.39 2.27 14.80
CA THR A 171 -3.20 2.98 13.79
C THR A 171 -4.00 1.97 12.96
N MET A 172 -5.27 2.27 12.76
CA MET A 172 -6.22 1.40 12.08
C MET A 172 -6.49 1.86 10.63
N GLY A 173 -5.77 2.89 10.16
CA GLY A 173 -5.91 3.52 8.83
C GLY A 173 -6.07 2.54 7.69
N GLU A 174 -5.06 1.68 7.53
CA GLU A 174 -5.01 0.60 6.54
C GLU A 174 -6.17 -0.38 6.67
N GLY A 175 -6.57 -0.71 7.89
CA GLY A 175 -7.62 -1.70 8.13
C GLY A 175 -9.02 -1.18 7.79
N TRP A 176 -9.30 0.11 8.02
CA TRP A 176 -10.55 0.71 7.51
C TRP A 176 -10.55 0.78 5.99
N SER A 177 -9.42 1.14 5.37
CA SER A 177 -9.29 1.21 3.92
C SER A 177 -9.55 -0.15 3.26
N ASP A 178 -8.95 -1.23 3.78
CA ASP A 178 -9.24 -2.59 3.32
C ASP A 178 -10.72 -2.96 3.50
N PHE A 179 -11.34 -2.54 4.62
CA PHE A 179 -12.76 -2.77 4.85
C PHE A 179 -13.63 -2.15 3.74
N PHE A 180 -13.35 -0.91 3.31
CA PHE A 180 -14.07 -0.28 2.21
C PHE A 180 -13.89 -1.04 0.89
N GLY A 181 -12.66 -1.48 0.59
CA GLY A 181 -12.38 -2.31 -0.57
C GLY A 181 -13.15 -3.62 -0.56
N LEU A 182 -13.15 -4.34 0.55
CA LEU A 182 -13.90 -5.59 0.71
C LEU A 182 -15.41 -5.37 0.64
N TRP A 183 -15.91 -4.33 1.31
CA TRP A 183 -17.34 -4.02 1.36
C TRP A 183 -17.87 -3.72 -0.05
N LEU A 184 -17.21 -2.84 -0.81
CA LEU A 184 -17.64 -2.45 -2.15
C LEU A 184 -17.65 -3.63 -3.12
N THR A 185 -16.69 -4.55 -2.96
CA THR A 185 -16.52 -5.70 -3.85
C THR A 185 -17.24 -6.96 -3.35
N THR A 186 -18.03 -6.88 -2.28
CA THR A 186 -18.88 -7.98 -1.81
C THR A 186 -20.10 -8.14 -2.70
N LYS A 187 -20.37 -9.37 -3.15
CA LYS A 187 -21.44 -9.69 -4.12
C LYS A 187 -22.57 -10.50 -3.48
N PRO A 188 -23.81 -10.44 -4.02
CA PRO A 188 -24.87 -11.39 -3.67
C PRO A 188 -24.38 -12.84 -3.76
N GLY A 189 -24.74 -13.67 -2.77
CA GLY A 189 -24.33 -15.08 -2.69
C GLY A 189 -22.90 -15.31 -2.15
N SER A 190 -22.13 -14.26 -1.88
CA SER A 190 -20.88 -14.39 -1.11
C SER A 190 -21.16 -14.89 0.30
N ILE A 191 -20.20 -15.58 0.91
CA ILE A 191 -20.26 -16.02 2.31
C ILE A 191 -18.97 -15.65 3.04
N GLY A 192 -19.06 -15.44 4.37
CA GLY A 192 -17.92 -14.93 5.14
C GLY A 192 -16.73 -15.86 5.26
N SER A 193 -16.94 -17.17 5.14
CA SER A 193 -15.85 -18.16 5.19
C SER A 193 -15.02 -18.23 3.91
N THR A 194 -15.51 -17.65 2.80
CA THR A 194 -14.77 -17.61 1.54
C THR A 194 -13.57 -16.66 1.68
N PRO A 195 -12.33 -17.13 1.42
CA PRO A 195 -11.15 -16.28 1.43
C PRO A 195 -11.29 -15.10 0.46
N ARG A 196 -10.95 -13.90 0.93
CA ARG A 196 -10.86 -12.67 0.12
C ARG A 196 -9.44 -12.12 0.19
N TYR A 197 -8.82 -11.94 -0.97
CA TYR A 197 -7.47 -11.39 -1.11
C TYR A 197 -7.54 -9.98 -1.71
N VAL A 198 -6.66 -9.09 -1.26
CA VAL A 198 -6.55 -7.70 -1.75
C VAL A 198 -5.40 -7.61 -2.75
N GLY A 199 -5.62 -6.99 -3.92
CA GLY A 199 -4.57 -6.78 -4.93
C GLY A 199 -4.16 -8.03 -5.72
N ALA A 200 -4.97 -9.10 -5.70
CA ALA A 200 -4.67 -10.30 -6.47
C ALA A 200 -4.62 -10.02 -7.98
N TYR A 201 -5.44 -9.08 -8.48
CA TYR A 201 -5.38 -8.64 -9.87
C TYR A 201 -4.02 -8.01 -10.17
N ASP A 202 -3.55 -7.08 -9.34
CA ASP A 202 -2.30 -6.35 -9.58
C ASP A 202 -1.05 -7.24 -9.62
N LEU A 203 -1.11 -8.38 -8.92
CA LEU A 203 -0.05 -9.38 -8.91
C LEU A 203 -0.20 -10.46 -10.00
N ALA A 204 -1.19 -10.32 -10.89
CA ALA A 204 -1.56 -11.33 -11.88
C ALA A 204 -1.85 -12.71 -11.26
N GLU A 205 -2.36 -12.72 -10.02
CA GLU A 205 -2.76 -13.92 -9.30
C GLU A 205 -4.22 -14.27 -9.58
N THR A 206 -4.57 -15.54 -9.39
CA THR A 206 -5.99 -15.90 -9.37
C THR A 206 -6.60 -15.48 -8.04
N VAL A 207 -7.80 -14.87 -8.07
CA VAL A 207 -8.54 -14.48 -6.87
C VAL A 207 -8.88 -15.66 -5.93
N ALA A 208 -8.71 -16.91 -6.40
CA ALA A 208 -8.93 -18.12 -5.62
C ALA A 208 -7.68 -18.59 -4.86
N THR A 209 -6.47 -18.15 -5.25
CA THR A 209 -5.20 -18.64 -4.69
C THR A 209 -4.53 -17.63 -3.77
N GLY A 210 -4.65 -16.33 -4.05
CA GLY A 210 -3.94 -15.28 -3.31
C GLY A 210 -2.41 -15.44 -3.34
N PRO A 211 -1.68 -14.84 -2.38
CA PRO A 211 -2.18 -14.13 -1.21
C PRO A 211 -2.59 -12.66 -1.47
N GLY A 212 -2.32 -12.12 -2.66
CA GLY A 212 -2.39 -10.68 -2.89
C GLY A 212 -1.37 -9.92 -2.03
N PHE A 213 -1.72 -8.70 -1.64
CA PHE A 213 -0.85 -7.83 -0.83
C PHE A 213 -0.83 -8.16 0.67
N ARG A 214 -1.79 -8.93 1.17
CA ARG A 214 -1.94 -9.23 2.61
C ARG A 214 -1.43 -10.61 2.94
N ARG A 215 -0.94 -10.81 4.16
CA ARG A 215 -0.32 -12.09 4.58
C ARG A 215 -1.31 -13.22 4.78
N GLN A 216 -2.54 -12.89 5.20
CA GLN A 216 -3.64 -13.86 5.34
C GLN A 216 -4.89 -13.32 4.64
N PRO A 217 -5.74 -14.20 4.06
CA PRO A 217 -6.99 -13.76 3.47
C PRO A 217 -7.94 -13.19 4.53
N TYR A 218 -8.81 -12.27 4.12
CA TYR A 218 -9.96 -11.90 4.94
C TYR A 218 -11.04 -12.96 4.85
N THR A 219 -11.34 -13.59 5.97
CA THR A 219 -12.35 -14.65 6.11
C THR A 219 -12.77 -14.80 7.56
N THR A 220 -14.03 -15.21 7.78
CA THR A 220 -14.54 -15.56 9.11
C THR A 220 -14.03 -16.92 9.61
N ASP A 221 -13.31 -17.67 8.77
CA ASP A 221 -12.67 -18.94 9.11
C ASP A 221 -11.35 -18.69 9.86
N MET A 222 -11.37 -18.92 11.17
CA MET A 222 -10.22 -18.73 12.06
C MET A 222 -9.04 -19.66 11.75
N THR A 223 -9.24 -20.71 10.96
CA THR A 223 -8.15 -21.61 10.55
C THR A 223 -7.32 -21.04 9.41
N LYS A 224 -7.88 -20.07 8.66
CA LYS A 224 -7.23 -19.41 7.52
C LYS A 224 -6.80 -17.99 7.84
N ASN A 225 -7.54 -17.32 8.71
CA ASN A 225 -7.14 -16.04 9.28
C ASN A 225 -7.10 -16.15 10.81
N THR A 226 -5.89 -16.28 11.34
CA THR A 226 -5.62 -16.53 12.76
C THR A 226 -5.40 -15.24 13.56
N TYR A 227 -5.57 -14.06 12.95
CA TYR A 227 -5.23 -12.81 13.63
C TYR A 227 -6.15 -12.52 14.80
N THR A 228 -5.52 -12.04 15.88
CA THR A 228 -6.15 -11.55 17.09
C THR A 228 -5.45 -10.27 17.53
N TYR A 229 -6.00 -9.58 18.52
CA TYR A 229 -5.37 -8.39 19.11
C TYR A 229 -3.98 -8.64 19.70
N ALA A 230 -3.65 -9.90 20.03
CA ALA A 230 -2.35 -10.26 20.57
C ALA A 230 -1.18 -9.93 19.63
N GLN A 231 -1.44 -9.80 18.33
CA GLN A 231 -0.49 -9.46 17.26
C GLN A 231 0.07 -8.03 17.40
N LEU A 232 -0.55 -7.19 18.21
CA LEU A 232 -0.12 -5.81 18.50
C LEU A 232 0.64 -5.72 19.83
N SER A 233 1.11 -6.84 20.39
CA SER A 233 1.92 -6.83 21.60
C SER A 233 3.37 -6.37 21.33
N THR A 234 4.21 -6.30 22.35
CA THR A 234 5.58 -5.74 22.27
C THR A 234 6.69 -6.77 22.08
N GLY A 235 6.35 -8.04 21.81
CA GLY A 235 7.31 -9.14 21.62
C GLY A 235 7.91 -9.24 20.21
N ALA A 236 8.80 -10.23 20.02
CA ALA A 236 9.28 -10.59 18.69
C ALA A 236 8.15 -11.18 17.83
N GLY A 237 8.14 -10.86 16.54
CA GLY A 237 7.12 -11.33 15.58
C GLY A 237 5.78 -10.59 15.66
N GLN A 238 5.73 -9.47 16.40
CA GLN A 238 4.55 -8.62 16.52
C GLN A 238 4.52 -7.56 15.42
N TYR A 239 3.31 -7.09 15.10
CA TYR A 239 3.07 -6.19 13.98
C TYR A 239 3.27 -4.74 14.42
N THR A 240 4.16 -4.06 13.70
CA THR A 240 4.48 -2.64 13.92
C THR A 240 4.40 -1.82 12.63
N GLU A 241 4.43 -2.49 11.47
CA GLU A 241 4.21 -1.88 10.17
C GLU A 241 2.71 -1.63 9.97
N THR A 242 2.35 -0.52 9.32
CA THR A 242 0.96 -0.02 9.31
C THR A 242 0.00 -0.95 8.57
N HIS A 243 0.42 -1.59 7.49
CA HIS A 243 -0.41 -2.55 6.75
C HIS A 243 -0.58 -3.83 7.55
N ASP A 244 0.49 -4.35 8.15
CA ASP A 244 0.44 -5.49 9.04
C ASP A 244 -0.58 -5.27 10.18
N VAL A 245 -0.50 -4.11 10.86
CA VAL A 245 -1.46 -3.69 11.89
C VAL A 245 -2.88 -3.60 11.30
N GLY A 246 -3.02 -3.00 10.12
CA GLY A 246 -4.27 -2.88 9.38
C GLY A 246 -4.96 -4.22 9.11
N GLU A 247 -4.20 -5.26 8.78
CA GLU A 247 -4.73 -6.62 8.57
C GLU A 247 -5.50 -7.14 9.78
N VAL A 248 -5.00 -6.89 10.99
CA VAL A 248 -5.66 -7.31 12.23
C VAL A 248 -6.96 -6.54 12.44
N TRP A 249 -6.96 -5.22 12.20
CA TRP A 249 -8.16 -4.40 12.37
C TRP A 249 -9.26 -4.78 11.36
N CYS A 250 -8.90 -4.85 10.08
CA CYS A 250 -9.84 -5.19 9.02
C CYS A 250 -10.44 -6.59 9.21
N THR A 251 -9.64 -7.54 9.69
CA THR A 251 -10.11 -8.89 10.02
C THR A 251 -11.34 -8.87 10.95
N VAL A 252 -11.34 -7.98 11.95
CA VAL A 252 -12.44 -7.90 12.91
C VAL A 252 -13.64 -7.15 12.33
N LEU A 253 -13.40 -6.11 11.51
CA LEU A 253 -14.46 -5.43 10.76
C LEU A 253 -15.13 -6.37 9.74
N TRP A 254 -14.36 -7.27 9.13
CA TRP A 254 -14.86 -8.26 8.20
C TRP A 254 -15.76 -9.28 8.90
N ASP A 255 -15.32 -9.81 10.05
CA ASP A 255 -16.17 -10.64 10.93
C ASP A 255 -17.46 -9.90 11.29
N LEU A 256 -17.37 -8.61 11.66
CA LEU A 256 -18.52 -7.78 12.04
C LEU A 256 -19.51 -7.61 10.89
N ASN A 257 -19.03 -7.27 9.70
CA ASN A 257 -19.86 -7.10 8.51
C ASN A 257 -20.65 -8.38 8.18
N TRP A 258 -20.02 -9.54 8.26
CA TRP A 258 -20.71 -10.80 8.03
C TRP A 258 -21.76 -11.10 9.10
N GLN A 259 -21.49 -10.83 10.38
CA GLN A 259 -22.50 -10.99 11.41
C GLN A 259 -23.72 -10.06 11.19
N PHE A 260 -23.48 -8.82 10.73
CA PHE A 260 -24.57 -7.93 10.34
C PHE A 260 -25.33 -8.45 9.11
N ILE A 261 -24.64 -8.94 8.08
CA ILE A 261 -25.26 -9.56 6.89
C ILE A 261 -26.08 -10.79 7.27
N TYR A 262 -25.60 -11.65 8.16
CA TYR A 262 -26.35 -12.81 8.62
C TYR A 262 -27.59 -12.42 9.42
N LYS A 263 -27.52 -11.36 10.23
CA LYS A 263 -28.64 -10.86 11.04
C LYS A 263 -29.69 -10.12 10.22
N TYR A 264 -29.28 -9.30 9.26
CA TYR A 264 -30.16 -8.35 8.56
C TYR A 264 -30.31 -8.61 7.06
N GLY A 265 -29.65 -9.64 6.52
CA GLY A 265 -29.60 -9.94 5.09
C GLY A 265 -28.60 -9.04 4.34
N TYR A 266 -28.16 -9.49 3.17
CA TYR A 266 -27.41 -8.64 2.23
C TYR A 266 -28.40 -7.86 1.36
N ASN A 267 -28.13 -6.57 1.12
CA ASN A 267 -28.88 -5.75 0.19
C ASN A 267 -27.96 -5.31 -0.98
N PRO A 268 -28.30 -5.64 -2.25
CA PRO A 268 -27.53 -5.22 -3.41
C PRO A 268 -27.64 -3.72 -3.73
N ASP A 269 -28.61 -3.01 -3.17
CA ASP A 269 -28.67 -1.55 -3.23
C ASP A 269 -27.73 -0.93 -2.19
N PHE A 270 -26.58 -0.43 -2.68
CA PHE A 270 -25.57 0.21 -1.85
C PHE A 270 -26.05 1.49 -1.16
N TYR A 271 -27.09 2.15 -1.69
CA TYR A 271 -27.64 3.38 -1.12
C TYR A 271 -28.77 3.14 -0.11
N SER A 272 -29.16 1.87 0.09
CA SER A 272 -30.16 1.51 1.08
C SER A 272 -29.64 1.67 2.52
N SER A 273 -30.55 1.61 3.49
CA SER A 273 -30.26 1.63 4.93
C SER A 273 -30.67 0.33 5.66
N THR A 274 -31.13 -0.66 4.89
CA THR A 274 -31.84 -1.83 5.43
C THR A 274 -30.96 -3.09 5.51
N GLY A 275 -30.05 -3.30 4.56
CA GLY A 275 -29.18 -4.46 4.54
C GLY A 275 -28.15 -4.44 5.66
N GLY A 276 -27.73 -5.62 6.10
CA GLY A 276 -26.62 -5.79 7.05
C GLY A 276 -25.33 -5.17 6.56
N ASN A 277 -25.03 -5.28 5.26
CA ASN A 277 -23.90 -4.58 4.64
C ASN A 277 -24.06 -3.05 4.75
N ASN A 278 -25.25 -2.48 4.49
CA ASN A 278 -25.45 -1.03 4.64
C ASN A 278 -25.31 -0.59 6.10
N LYS A 279 -25.89 -1.36 7.04
CA LYS A 279 -25.82 -1.07 8.48
C LYS A 279 -24.40 -1.17 9.02
N ALA A 280 -23.63 -2.15 8.58
CA ALA A 280 -22.22 -2.29 8.94
C ALA A 280 -21.38 -1.11 8.41
N LEU A 281 -21.61 -0.70 7.15
CA LEU A 281 -20.95 0.49 6.59
C LEU A 281 -21.28 1.75 7.38
N GLN A 282 -22.56 1.99 7.68
CA GLN A 282 -22.98 3.14 8.47
C GLN A 282 -22.33 3.13 9.86
N LEU A 283 -22.31 1.98 10.52
CA LEU A 283 -21.67 1.81 11.82
C LEU A 283 -20.18 2.14 11.76
N VAL A 284 -19.45 1.66 10.74
CA VAL A 284 -18.03 1.97 10.54
C VAL A 284 -17.81 3.47 10.32
N LEU A 285 -18.60 4.11 9.45
CA LEU A 285 -18.49 5.55 9.20
C LEU A 285 -18.75 6.37 10.46
N ASP A 286 -19.73 6.00 11.27
CA ASP A 286 -20.04 6.69 12.53
C ASP A 286 -19.00 6.40 13.61
N GLY A 287 -18.45 5.18 13.66
CA GLY A 287 -17.30 4.84 14.50
C GLY A 287 -16.10 5.73 14.19
N CYS A 288 -15.75 5.91 12.91
CA CYS A 288 -14.67 6.82 12.50
C CYS A 288 -14.92 8.27 12.95
N LYS A 289 -16.17 8.76 12.95
CA LYS A 289 -16.52 10.10 13.44
C LYS A 289 -16.40 10.23 14.95
N LEU A 290 -16.67 9.16 15.69
CA LEU A 290 -16.80 9.18 17.14
C LEU A 290 -15.52 8.83 17.89
N GLN A 291 -14.57 8.17 17.22
CA GLN A 291 -13.28 7.84 17.82
C GLN A 291 -12.39 9.08 18.01
N VAL A 292 -11.48 8.97 18.97
CA VAL A 292 -10.51 10.02 19.28
C VAL A 292 -9.45 10.17 18.18
N CYS A 293 -8.69 11.26 18.20
CA CYS A 293 -7.48 11.40 17.39
C CYS A 293 -6.39 10.46 17.90
N ASN A 294 -5.60 9.84 17.00
CA ASN A 294 -4.65 8.77 17.29
C ASN A 294 -5.25 7.64 18.14
N PRO A 295 -6.37 7.04 17.69
CA PRO A 295 -7.01 5.95 18.43
C PRO A 295 -6.16 4.68 18.33
N GLY A 296 -6.19 3.84 19.37
CA GLY A 296 -5.82 2.44 19.24
C GLY A 296 -7.07 1.55 19.09
N PHE A 297 -6.87 0.23 18.99
CA PHE A 297 -7.94 -0.68 18.58
C PHE A 297 -9.15 -0.67 19.52
N LEU A 298 -8.92 -0.55 20.83
CA LEU A 298 -10.01 -0.53 21.80
C LEU A 298 -10.79 0.79 21.74
N ASP A 299 -10.14 1.92 21.45
CA ASP A 299 -10.82 3.18 21.14
C ASP A 299 -11.73 3.04 19.91
N GLY A 300 -11.25 2.36 18.86
CA GLY A 300 -12.03 2.07 17.66
C GLY A 300 -13.25 1.19 17.95
N ARG A 301 -13.07 0.11 18.72
CA ARG A 301 -14.18 -0.76 19.17
C ARG A 301 -15.22 0.04 19.95
N ASP A 302 -14.78 0.82 20.92
CA ASP A 302 -15.67 1.58 21.81
C ASP A 302 -16.39 2.68 21.05
N ALA A 303 -15.78 3.24 20.01
CA ALA A 303 -16.43 4.16 19.08
C ALA A 303 -17.55 3.48 18.27
N LEU A 304 -17.38 2.23 17.82
CA LEU A 304 -18.45 1.47 17.16
C LEU A 304 -19.61 1.17 18.13
N LEU A 305 -19.31 0.80 19.37
CA LEU A 305 -20.35 0.59 20.41
C LEU A 305 -21.12 1.89 20.71
N ARG A 306 -20.41 3.02 20.76
CA ARG A 306 -21.03 4.35 20.89
C ARG A 306 -21.88 4.71 19.68
N ALA A 307 -21.41 4.41 18.47
CA ALA A 307 -22.16 4.62 17.24
C ALA A 307 -23.47 3.80 17.24
N ASP A 308 -23.41 2.52 17.61
CA ASP A 308 -24.61 1.68 17.72
C ASP A 308 -25.58 2.17 18.81
N SER A 309 -25.04 2.66 19.93
CA SER A 309 -25.85 3.27 20.99
C SER A 309 -26.59 4.52 20.52
N ALA A 310 -25.92 5.40 19.76
CA ALA A 310 -26.49 6.64 19.25
C ALA A 310 -27.55 6.40 18.17
N THR A 311 -27.26 5.52 17.22
CA THR A 311 -28.09 5.34 16.01
C THR A 311 -29.12 4.22 16.17
N ASN A 312 -28.77 3.15 16.87
CA ASN A 312 -29.60 1.93 16.97
C ASN A 312 -30.04 1.60 18.41
N ARG A 313 -29.82 2.51 19.37
CA ARG A 313 -30.16 2.30 20.80
C ARG A 313 -29.50 1.02 21.36
N ALA A 314 -28.27 0.76 20.95
CA ALA A 314 -27.47 -0.40 21.36
C ALA A 314 -28.03 -1.78 20.94
N ALA A 315 -28.93 -1.83 19.95
CA ALA A 315 -29.55 -3.07 19.48
C ALA A 315 -28.59 -4.11 18.88
N ASN A 316 -27.31 -3.74 18.66
CA ASN A 316 -26.27 -4.64 18.15
C ASN A 316 -25.08 -4.78 19.12
N ALA A 317 -25.16 -4.24 20.33
CA ALA A 317 -24.05 -4.26 21.29
C ALA A 317 -23.54 -5.70 21.55
N ASP A 318 -24.43 -6.66 21.77
CA ASP A 318 -24.06 -8.06 22.03
C ASP A 318 -23.29 -8.68 20.86
N LEU A 319 -23.73 -8.38 19.63
CA LEU A 319 -23.11 -8.88 18.40
C LEU A 319 -21.73 -8.23 18.20
N ILE A 320 -21.63 -6.91 18.40
CA ILE A 320 -20.35 -6.19 18.33
C ILE A 320 -19.37 -6.76 19.37
N TRP A 321 -19.80 -6.90 20.63
CA TRP A 321 -18.96 -7.48 21.69
C TRP A 321 -18.51 -8.91 21.37
N ALA A 322 -19.40 -9.77 20.89
CA ALA A 322 -19.06 -11.14 20.54
C ALA A 322 -17.99 -11.22 19.44
N VAL A 323 -18.10 -10.39 18.40
CA VAL A 323 -17.13 -10.33 17.31
C VAL A 323 -15.77 -9.84 17.79
N PHE A 324 -15.74 -8.73 18.53
CA PHE A 324 -14.48 -8.18 19.03
C PHE A 324 -13.82 -9.12 20.05
N ALA A 325 -14.60 -9.74 20.94
CA ALA A 325 -14.09 -10.72 21.90
C ALA A 325 -13.47 -11.95 21.21
N ARG A 326 -14.10 -12.46 20.13
CA ARG A 326 -13.57 -13.57 19.33
C ARG A 326 -12.17 -13.30 18.78
N ARG A 327 -11.84 -12.03 18.52
CA ARG A 327 -10.53 -11.58 18.02
C ARG A 327 -9.65 -10.95 19.12
N GLY A 328 -9.93 -11.24 20.39
CA GLY A 328 -9.09 -10.82 21.52
C GLY A 328 -9.32 -9.39 22.02
N MET A 329 -10.37 -8.70 21.55
CA MET A 329 -10.75 -7.34 21.96
C MET A 329 -12.01 -7.32 22.83
N GLY A 330 -12.13 -8.30 23.72
CA GLY A 330 -13.26 -8.40 24.66
C GLY A 330 -13.24 -7.32 25.75
N TYR A 331 -14.24 -7.36 26.63
CA TYR A 331 -14.43 -6.36 27.69
C TYR A 331 -13.17 -6.13 28.55
N SER A 332 -12.45 -7.20 28.90
CA SER A 332 -11.24 -7.13 29.74
C SER A 332 -9.95 -6.87 28.96
N ALA A 333 -10.02 -6.66 27.64
CA ALA A 333 -8.84 -6.29 26.87
C ALA A 333 -8.30 -4.94 27.35
N VAL A 334 -6.97 -4.84 27.46
CA VAL A 334 -6.29 -3.61 27.86
C VAL A 334 -5.58 -3.05 26.65
N GLN A 335 -5.79 -1.76 26.40
CA GLN A 335 -5.16 -1.09 25.28
C GLN A 335 -3.66 -0.92 25.56
N GLY A 336 -2.83 -1.36 24.61
CA GLY A 336 -1.41 -1.04 24.63
C GLY A 336 -1.12 0.46 24.46
N PRO A 337 0.14 0.89 24.61
CA PRO A 337 0.52 2.28 24.39
C PRO A 337 0.07 2.79 23.03
N ARG A 338 -0.36 4.06 22.97
CA ARG A 338 -0.70 4.73 21.71
C ARG A 338 0.57 5.10 20.91
N THR A 339 1.69 5.28 21.59
CA THR A 339 3.03 5.62 21.05
C THR A 339 4.08 4.70 21.60
#